data_AF-A0A2M6ZWE5-F1
#
_entry.id   AF-A0A2M6ZWE5-F1
#
_cell.length_a   1.000
_cell.length_b   1.000
_cell.length_c   1.000
_cell.angle_alpha   90.00
_cell.angle_beta   90.00
_cell.angle_gamma   90.00
#
_symmetry.space_group_name_H-M   'P 1'
#
loop_
_entity.id
_entity.type
_entity.pdbx_description
1 polymer ?
#
loop_
_entity_poly.entity_id
_entity_poly.type
_entity_poly.pdbx_seq_one_letter_code
_entity_poly.pdbx_strand_id
1 'polypeptide(L)'
;MVSSINLLFAQLLKTIELRKGEFKERKYRLDNDVLKSHFVKDILCMANAPGEDGYILLGVREKPREVVGISTHHDSAMLAGIVAGVIEEPIHFEYFPITHKVKRCVLLRIPSSCARPHWPKRDFGILREHVLYTCRASGNVEASISEIREMFLSTIRVSDVARRRATLTPHVVDEVESFDLGKWTQVMYDMLRSIVAKLTLAKYSLVSSEVIDMATKTFALVTSTGTESTRVCYLHVSVDSAKRRCNVVSLLCEKYY
;
A
#
# COMPACT_ATOMS: atom_id res chain seq x y z
N MET A 1 -13.64 4.36 28.77
CA MET A 1 -12.52 4.13 27.83
C MET A 1 -11.41 3.27 28.43
N VAL A 2 -10.84 3.60 29.60
CA VAL A 2 -9.73 2.82 30.21
C VAL A 2 -10.12 1.38 30.59
N SER A 3 -11.36 1.13 30.99
CA SER A 3 -11.86 -0.24 31.25
C SER A 3 -11.89 -1.09 29.97
N SER A 4 -12.31 -0.50 28.85
CA SER A 4 -12.41 -1.17 27.55
C SER A 4 -11.05 -1.58 26.99
N ILE A 5 -10.02 -0.74 27.13
CA ILE A 5 -8.68 -1.06 26.60
C ILE A 5 -7.98 -2.16 27.40
N ASN A 6 -8.17 -2.19 28.73
CA ASN A 6 -7.67 -3.27 29.57
C ASN A 6 -8.34 -4.60 29.24
N LEU A 7 -9.64 -4.58 28.94
CA LEU A 7 -10.37 -5.76 28.48
C LEU A 7 -9.84 -6.24 27.13
N LEU A 8 -9.65 -5.33 26.17
CA LEU A 8 -9.07 -5.65 24.86
C LEU A 8 -7.68 -6.28 25.00
N PHE A 9 -6.80 -5.71 25.83
CA PHE A 9 -5.48 -6.27 26.10
C PHE A 9 -5.58 -7.70 26.66
N ALA A 10 -6.47 -7.91 27.64
CA ALA A 10 -6.68 -9.24 28.22
C ALA A 10 -7.27 -10.25 27.21
N GLN A 11 -8.09 -9.80 26.27
CA GLN A 11 -8.61 -10.63 25.17
C GLN A 11 -7.49 -11.01 24.19
N LEU A 12 -6.70 -10.02 23.73
CA LEU A 12 -5.58 -10.25 22.80
C LEU A 12 -4.53 -11.22 23.37
N LEU A 13 -4.29 -11.20 24.68
CA LEU A 13 -3.40 -12.16 25.35
C LEU A 13 -3.90 -13.62 25.22
N LYS A 14 -5.21 -13.83 25.19
CA LYS A 14 -5.82 -15.17 25.10
C LYS A 14 -5.97 -15.65 23.66
N THR A 15 -5.94 -14.74 22.69
CA THR A 15 -6.13 -15.05 21.28
C THR A 15 -4.97 -15.88 20.73
N ILE A 16 -5.25 -17.07 20.20
CA ILE A 16 -4.22 -17.98 19.69
C ILE A 16 -3.63 -17.45 18.37
N GLU A 17 -4.47 -16.93 17.47
CA GLU A 17 -4.06 -16.39 16.18
C GLU A 17 -4.41 -14.91 16.07
N LEU A 18 -3.38 -14.07 15.99
CA LEU A 18 -3.53 -12.65 15.72
C LEU A 18 -2.82 -12.33 14.41
N ARG A 19 -3.59 -12.24 13.33
CA ARG A 19 -3.06 -12.09 11.95
C ARG A 19 -2.17 -10.85 11.78
N LYS A 20 -2.49 -9.77 12.51
CA LYS A 20 -1.80 -8.49 12.50
C LYS A 20 -1.43 -8.12 13.93
N GLY A 21 -0.57 -8.94 14.51
CA GLY A 21 -0.30 -8.97 15.93
C GLY A 21 1.15 -9.26 16.22
N GLU A 22 1.74 -8.49 17.12
CA GLU A 22 3.12 -8.68 17.53
C GLU A 22 3.24 -8.61 19.06
N PHE A 23 3.90 -9.59 19.67
CA PHE A 23 4.17 -9.61 21.11
C PHE A 23 5.66 -9.36 21.33
N LYS A 24 6.00 -8.33 22.09
CA LYS A 24 7.39 -8.00 22.41
C LYS A 24 7.60 -7.94 23.92
N GLU A 25 8.57 -8.71 24.41
CA GLU A 25 8.94 -8.75 25.83
C GLU A 25 9.47 -7.40 26.31
N ARG A 26 10.17 -6.66 25.45
CA ARG A 26 10.78 -5.36 25.77
C ARG A 26 10.12 -4.23 24.98
N LYS A 27 10.24 -3.01 25.50
CA LYS A 27 9.93 -1.80 24.73
C LYS A 27 10.92 -1.64 23.56
N TYR A 28 10.50 -0.92 22.52
CA TYR A 28 11.39 -0.55 21.42
C TYR A 28 12.57 0.28 21.93
N ARG A 29 13.76 -0.01 21.41
CA ARG A 29 14.92 0.85 21.61
C ARG A 29 14.86 2.00 20.60
N LEU A 30 15.07 3.22 21.06
CA LEU A 30 14.97 4.44 20.24
C LEU A 30 16.30 5.21 20.22
N ASP A 31 17.40 4.52 20.52
CA ASP A 31 18.71 5.13 20.77
C ASP A 31 19.36 5.67 19.48
N ASN A 32 19.08 5.07 18.34
CA ASN A 32 19.61 5.45 17.03
C ASN A 32 18.62 5.10 15.91
N ASP A 33 18.89 5.55 14.69
CA ASP A 33 17.97 5.40 13.56
C ASP A 33 17.75 3.95 13.13
N VAL A 34 18.77 3.09 13.25
CA VAL A 34 18.60 1.64 13.01
C VAL A 34 17.59 1.05 14.00
N LEU A 35 17.71 1.33 15.28
CA LEU A 35 16.80 0.82 16.31
C LEU A 35 15.40 1.43 16.20
N LYS A 36 15.30 2.74 15.93
CA LYS A 36 14.02 3.42 15.66
C LYS A 36 13.33 2.85 14.42
N SER A 37 14.10 2.48 13.39
CA SER A 37 13.53 1.96 12.15
C SER A 37 12.78 0.65 12.33
N HIS A 38 13.13 -0.18 13.32
CA HIS A 38 12.33 -1.36 13.67
C HIS A 38 10.93 -1.00 14.18
N PHE A 39 10.82 0.04 15.02
CA PHE A 39 9.52 0.54 15.47
C PHE A 39 8.70 1.07 14.29
N VAL A 40 9.31 1.92 13.46
CA VAL A 40 8.64 2.49 12.28
C VAL A 40 8.19 1.39 11.31
N LYS A 41 9.06 0.39 11.07
CA LYS A 41 8.76 -0.74 10.18
C LYS A 41 7.55 -1.54 10.64
N ASP A 42 7.45 -1.84 11.93
CA ASP A 42 6.34 -2.63 12.47
C ASP A 42 5.01 -1.87 12.32
N ILE A 43 4.99 -0.57 12.61
CA ILE A 43 3.82 0.30 12.40
C ILE A 43 3.46 0.39 10.91
N LEU A 44 4.45 0.61 10.04
CA LEU A 44 4.29 0.72 8.59
C LEU A 44 3.71 -0.55 7.96
N CYS A 45 4.29 -1.70 8.28
CA CYS A 45 3.82 -3.01 7.82
C CYS A 45 2.37 -3.26 8.22
N MET A 46 2.02 -2.96 9.47
CA MET A 46 0.65 -3.09 9.94
C MET A 46 -0.28 -2.13 9.21
N ALA A 47 0.06 -0.84 9.11
CA ALA A 47 -0.79 0.14 8.43
C ALA A 47 -1.10 -0.23 6.97
N ASN A 48 -0.13 -0.84 6.27
CA ASN A 48 -0.28 -1.28 4.88
C ASN A 48 -0.97 -2.63 4.71
N ALA A 49 -0.90 -3.51 5.69
CA ALA A 49 -1.51 -4.83 5.60
C ALA A 49 -3.05 -4.76 5.48
N PRO A 50 -3.67 -5.64 4.67
CA PRO A 50 -5.12 -5.69 4.53
C PRO A 50 -5.82 -6.24 5.79
N GLY A 51 -7.10 -5.89 5.92
CA GLY A 51 -7.97 -6.38 6.98
C GLY A 51 -8.09 -5.40 8.14
N GLU A 52 -8.31 -5.97 9.32
CA GLU A 52 -8.63 -5.25 10.56
C GLU A 52 -7.43 -4.47 11.15
N ASP A 53 -7.68 -3.87 12.31
CA ASP A 53 -6.67 -3.21 13.13
C ASP A 53 -5.51 -4.14 13.50
N GLY A 54 -4.33 -3.54 13.60
CA GLY A 54 -3.12 -4.20 14.08
C GLY A 54 -2.83 -3.88 15.53
N TYR A 55 -2.14 -4.79 16.19
CA TYR A 55 -1.80 -4.64 17.59
C TYR A 55 -0.36 -5.03 17.88
N ILE A 56 0.32 -4.21 18.68
CA ILE A 56 1.64 -4.54 19.23
C ILE A 56 1.53 -4.48 20.75
N LEU A 57 1.84 -5.59 21.42
CA LEU A 57 1.80 -5.69 22.87
C LEU A 57 3.23 -5.69 23.41
N LEU A 58 3.59 -4.63 24.16
CA LEU A 58 4.90 -4.52 24.81
C LEU A 58 4.83 -4.97 26.27
N GLY A 59 5.88 -5.63 26.74
CA GLY A 59 5.91 -6.26 28.06
C GLY A 59 5.29 -7.66 28.07
N VAL A 60 5.21 -8.31 26.91
CA VAL A 60 4.62 -9.64 26.75
C VAL A 60 5.59 -10.54 25.98
N ARG A 61 6.05 -11.61 26.62
CA ARG A 61 6.79 -12.68 25.96
C ARG A 61 5.82 -13.50 25.12
N GLU A 62 6.21 -13.87 23.90
CA GLU A 62 5.31 -14.59 23.00
C GLU A 62 5.24 -16.09 23.30
N LYS A 63 6.39 -16.72 23.61
CA LYS A 63 6.53 -18.17 23.79
C LYS A 63 7.38 -18.48 25.05
N PRO A 64 6.76 -18.96 26.15
CA PRO A 64 5.32 -19.03 26.39
C PRO A 64 4.70 -17.63 26.48
N ARG A 65 3.40 -17.51 26.20
CA ARG A 65 2.70 -16.22 26.25
C ARG A 65 2.56 -15.75 27.69
N GLU A 66 3.39 -14.79 28.08
CA GLU A 66 3.52 -14.34 29.47
C GLU A 66 3.66 -12.83 29.54
N VAL A 67 2.85 -12.20 30.41
CA VAL A 67 3.01 -10.78 30.74
C VAL A 67 4.21 -10.64 31.67
N VAL A 68 5.29 -10.04 31.19
CA VAL A 68 6.55 -9.83 31.91
C VAL A 68 6.73 -8.39 32.37
N GLY A 69 6.09 -7.45 31.67
CA GLY A 69 6.11 -6.03 31.94
C GLY A 69 7.35 -5.31 31.41
N ILE A 70 7.30 -3.97 31.44
CA ILE A 70 8.39 -3.07 31.06
C ILE A 70 8.69 -2.08 32.20
N SER A 71 9.93 -1.59 32.27
CA SER A 71 10.34 -0.67 33.34
C SER A 71 9.71 0.71 33.20
N THR A 72 9.59 1.20 31.97
CA THR A 72 9.21 2.58 31.64
C THR A 72 8.40 2.63 30.35
N HIS A 73 7.53 3.64 30.22
CA HIS A 73 6.80 3.94 28.99
C HIS A 73 7.57 4.95 28.14
N HIS A 74 7.28 4.96 26.84
CA HIS A 74 7.73 6.02 25.95
C HIS A 74 6.65 7.10 25.87
N ASP A 75 7.04 8.32 25.55
CA ASP A 75 6.11 9.40 25.24
C ASP A 75 5.47 9.14 23.87
N SER A 76 4.13 9.13 23.81
CA SER A 76 3.38 8.89 22.58
C SER A 76 3.60 9.99 21.53
N ALA A 77 3.79 11.24 21.95
CA ALA A 77 4.06 12.36 21.04
C ALA A 77 5.44 12.21 20.38
N MET A 78 6.44 11.76 21.15
CA MET A 78 7.77 11.41 20.61
C MET A 78 7.67 10.28 19.58
N LEU A 79 6.93 9.21 19.89
CA LEU A 79 6.73 8.09 18.95
C LEU A 79 6.05 8.55 17.66
N ALA A 80 5.00 9.38 17.76
CA ALA A 80 4.31 9.94 16.61
C ALA A 80 5.24 10.82 15.76
N GLY A 81 6.07 11.65 16.40
CA GLY A 81 7.08 12.48 15.74
C GLY A 81 8.13 11.65 14.99
N ILE A 82 8.57 10.51 15.55
CA ILE A 82 9.49 9.58 14.87
C ILE A 82 8.86 9.04 13.59
N VAL A 83 7.61 8.56 13.65
CA VAL A 83 6.92 7.98 12.48
C VAL A 83 6.68 9.05 11.41
N ALA A 84 6.14 10.22 11.79
CA ALA A 84 5.87 11.32 10.87
C ALA A 84 7.14 11.89 10.20
N GLY A 85 8.28 11.83 10.89
CA GLY A 85 9.57 12.25 10.34
C GLY A 85 10.14 11.31 9.26
N VAL A 86 9.62 10.09 9.16
CA VAL A 86 10.14 9.05 8.26
C VAL A 86 9.15 8.69 7.14
N ILE A 87 7.85 8.72 7.43
CA ILE A 87 6.81 8.32 6.49
C ILE A 87 6.29 9.53 5.72
N GLU A 88 5.95 9.32 4.44
CA GLU A 88 5.32 10.33 3.57
C GLU A 88 3.84 10.51 3.94
N GLU A 89 3.02 9.49 3.69
CA GLU A 89 1.61 9.50 4.03
C GLU A 89 1.42 9.18 5.53
N PRO A 90 0.84 10.09 6.34
CA PRO A 90 0.76 9.91 7.79
C PRO A 90 0.06 8.61 8.20
N ILE A 91 0.63 7.91 9.19
CA ILE A 91 0.02 6.72 9.79
C ILE A 91 -0.58 7.10 11.13
N HIS A 92 -1.87 6.78 11.31
CA HIS A 92 -2.52 6.89 12.60
C HIS A 92 -2.27 5.62 13.44
N PHE A 93 -1.86 5.82 14.69
CA PHE A 93 -1.75 4.75 15.68
C PHE A 93 -1.95 5.31 17.09
N GLU A 94 -2.37 4.45 18.01
CA GLU A 94 -2.74 4.79 19.38
C GLU A 94 -1.80 4.05 20.35
N TYR A 95 -1.28 4.75 21.36
CA TYR A 95 -0.39 4.20 22.39
C TYR A 95 -1.09 4.20 23.74
N PHE A 96 -1.34 3.03 24.29
CA PHE A 96 -2.04 2.86 25.58
C PHE A 96 -1.10 2.24 26.62
N PRO A 97 -0.60 3.02 27.60
CA PRO A 97 0.00 2.48 28.81
C PRO A 97 -1.04 1.67 29.59
N ILE A 98 -0.68 0.46 30.00
CA ILE A 98 -1.57 -0.49 30.68
C ILE A 98 -0.89 -1.02 31.93
N THR A 99 -1.66 -1.24 32.99
CA THR A 99 -1.21 -2.01 34.16
C THR A 99 -2.02 -3.30 34.25
N HIS A 100 -1.38 -4.44 33.97
CA HIS A 100 -2.01 -5.76 34.02
C HIS A 100 -1.36 -6.60 35.12
N LYS A 101 -2.12 -7.02 36.13
CA LYS A 101 -1.61 -7.79 37.28
C LYS A 101 -0.35 -7.16 37.89
N VAL A 102 -0.38 -5.85 38.14
CA VAL A 102 0.74 -5.05 38.70
C VAL A 102 1.93 -4.85 37.75
N LYS A 103 1.95 -5.51 36.57
CA LYS A 103 2.99 -5.32 35.56
C LYS A 103 2.60 -4.22 34.58
N ARG A 104 3.52 -3.29 34.34
CA ARG A 104 3.35 -2.21 33.35
C ARG A 104 3.57 -2.75 31.95
N CYS A 105 2.63 -2.51 31.05
CA CYS A 105 2.61 -2.99 29.67
C CYS A 105 2.17 -1.86 28.74
N VAL A 106 2.20 -2.11 27.44
CA VAL A 106 1.67 -1.17 26.44
C VAL A 106 0.86 -1.95 25.42
N LEU A 107 -0.29 -1.40 25.05
CA LEU A 107 -0.99 -1.76 23.83
C LEU A 107 -0.82 -0.64 22.81
N LEU A 108 -0.18 -0.96 21.69
CA LEU A 108 -0.19 -0.14 20.50
C LEU A 108 -1.28 -0.66 19.57
N ARG A 109 -2.20 0.20 19.16
CA ARG A 109 -3.23 -0.12 18.18
C ARG A 109 -2.98 0.67 16.90
N ILE A 110 -2.97 -0.01 15.77
CA ILE A 110 -2.74 0.55 14.44
C ILE A 110 -4.01 0.30 13.63
N PRO A 111 -4.95 1.27 13.59
CA PRO A 111 -6.20 1.08 12.86
C PRO A 111 -5.98 0.74 11.39
N SER A 112 -6.94 0.05 10.78
CA SER A 112 -6.91 -0.17 9.33
C SER A 112 -6.85 1.17 8.59
N SER A 113 -5.82 1.38 7.76
CA SER A 113 -5.68 2.64 7.04
C SER A 113 -6.50 2.67 5.76
N CYS A 114 -7.24 3.77 5.57
CA CYS A 114 -7.92 4.09 4.32
C CYS A 114 -7.04 4.85 3.32
N ALA A 115 -5.83 5.26 3.70
CA ALA A 115 -4.91 6.07 2.91
C ALA A 115 -3.69 5.27 2.41
N ARG A 116 -3.86 3.96 2.21
CA ARG A 116 -2.77 3.09 1.73
C ARG A 116 -2.42 3.39 0.26
N PRO A 117 -1.18 3.15 -0.20
CA PRO A 117 -0.06 2.69 0.59
C PRO A 117 0.63 3.84 1.37
N HIS A 118 1.29 3.48 2.47
CA HIS A 118 2.25 4.31 3.17
C HIS A 118 3.68 3.87 2.81
N TRP A 119 4.63 4.80 2.72
CA TRP A 119 6.04 4.50 2.42
C TRP A 119 7.01 5.46 3.13
N PRO A 120 8.28 5.06 3.32
CA PRO A 120 9.33 5.96 3.78
C PRO A 120 9.70 7.00 2.71
N LYS A 121 9.77 8.28 3.09
CA LYS A 121 10.15 9.40 2.21
C LYS A 121 11.66 9.62 2.07
N ARG A 122 12.44 8.82 2.79
CA ARG A 122 13.91 8.77 2.76
C ARG A 122 14.38 7.46 3.37
N ASP A 123 15.63 7.10 3.13
CA ASP A 123 16.28 6.02 3.86
C ASP A 123 16.34 6.33 5.37
N PHE A 124 16.03 5.32 6.19
CA PHE A 124 16.02 5.44 7.64
C PHE A 124 16.31 4.10 8.32
N GLY A 125 17.53 3.92 8.82
CA GLY A 125 17.95 2.67 9.43
C GLY A 125 17.86 1.50 8.45
N ILE A 126 16.95 0.56 8.69
CA ILE A 126 16.70 -0.59 7.80
C ILE A 126 15.63 -0.33 6.74
N LEU A 127 14.96 0.82 6.79
CA LEU A 127 13.91 1.20 5.84
C LEU A 127 14.53 1.92 4.66
N ARG A 128 14.08 1.54 3.46
CA ARG A 128 14.51 2.15 2.20
C ARG A 128 13.43 3.07 1.65
N GLU A 129 13.86 4.20 1.10
CA GLU A 129 12.98 5.16 0.44
C GLU A 129 12.14 4.50 -0.65
N HIS A 130 10.85 4.88 -0.72
CA HIS A 130 9.87 4.39 -1.71
C HIS A 130 9.62 2.87 -1.73
N VAL A 131 10.19 2.11 -0.78
CA VAL A 131 9.90 0.68 -0.64
C VAL A 131 8.63 0.49 0.18
N LEU A 132 7.73 -0.34 -0.34
CA LEU A 132 6.48 -0.69 0.33
C LEU A 132 6.67 -1.93 1.17
N TYR A 133 6.21 -1.85 2.41
CA TYR A 133 6.29 -2.94 3.38
C TYR A 133 4.88 -3.36 3.82
N THR A 134 4.71 -4.62 4.18
CA THR A 134 3.43 -5.20 4.62
C THR A 134 3.65 -6.26 5.70
N CYS A 135 2.63 -6.48 6.53
CA CYS A 135 2.61 -7.55 7.53
C CYS A 135 2.05 -8.84 6.91
N ARG A 136 2.76 -9.95 7.09
CA ARG A 136 2.30 -11.31 6.78
C ARG A 136 2.31 -12.15 8.06
N ALA A 137 1.69 -13.32 8.03
CA ALA A 137 1.78 -14.28 9.15
C ALA A 137 3.24 -14.73 9.43
N SER A 138 4.10 -14.68 8.41
CA SER A 138 5.54 -14.96 8.54
C SER A 138 6.37 -13.76 9.00
N GLY A 139 5.75 -12.59 9.20
CA GLY A 139 6.39 -11.38 9.70
C GLY A 139 6.32 -10.17 8.77
N ASN A 140 7.07 -9.13 9.13
CA ASN A 140 7.07 -7.81 8.51
C ASN A 140 8.13 -7.71 7.39
N VAL A 141 7.66 -7.63 6.14
CA VAL A 141 8.48 -7.80 4.94
C VAL A 141 8.14 -6.77 3.86
N GLU A 142 8.97 -6.72 2.82
CA GLU A 142 8.68 -5.95 1.60
C GLU A 142 7.48 -6.55 0.86
N ALA A 143 6.60 -5.66 0.42
CA ALA A 143 5.39 -6.00 -0.30
C ALA A 143 5.73 -6.48 -1.71
N SER A 144 5.10 -7.58 -2.11
CA SER A 144 5.12 -8.08 -3.48
C SER A 144 4.33 -7.15 -4.41
N ILE A 145 4.56 -7.25 -5.72
CA ILE A 145 3.83 -6.47 -6.73
C ILE A 145 2.31 -6.63 -6.57
N SER A 146 1.83 -7.85 -6.28
CA SER A 146 0.41 -8.12 -6.06
C SER A 146 -0.14 -7.40 -4.84
N GLU A 147 0.59 -7.40 -3.72
CA GLU A 147 0.17 -6.69 -2.50
C GLU A 147 0.19 -5.18 -2.70
N ILE A 148 1.20 -4.66 -3.41
CA ILE A 148 1.27 -3.24 -3.78
C ILE A 148 0.05 -2.85 -4.60
N ARG A 149 -0.28 -3.65 -5.63
CA ARG A 149 -1.48 -3.44 -6.45
C ARG A 149 -2.75 -3.41 -5.59
N GLU A 150 -2.90 -4.35 -4.67
CA GLU A 150 -4.06 -4.39 -3.76
C GLU A 150 -4.13 -3.16 -2.85
N MET A 151 -3.00 -2.68 -2.32
CA MET A 151 -2.95 -1.45 -1.52
C MET A 151 -3.53 -0.27 -2.30
N PHE A 152 -3.08 -0.07 -3.53
CA PHE A 152 -3.58 1.02 -4.39
C PHE A 152 -5.06 0.86 -4.75
N LEU A 153 -5.49 -0.35 -5.14
CA LEU A 153 -6.90 -0.60 -5.51
C LEU A 153 -7.85 -0.41 -4.33
N SER A 154 -7.42 -0.78 -3.12
CA SER A 154 -8.25 -0.67 -1.90
C SER A 154 -8.49 0.77 -1.43
N THR A 155 -7.66 1.72 -1.87
CA THR A 155 -7.72 3.13 -1.47
C THR A 155 -8.50 4.00 -2.45
N ILE A 156 -8.70 3.52 -3.69
CA ILE A 156 -9.53 4.23 -4.67
C ILE A 156 -11.00 4.10 -4.25
N ARG A 157 -11.49 5.07 -3.47
CA ARG A 157 -12.93 5.20 -3.20
C ARG A 157 -13.61 5.76 -4.45
N VAL A 158 -14.71 5.13 -4.86
CA VAL A 158 -15.53 5.57 -6.01
C VAL A 158 -16.01 7.03 -5.84
N SER A 159 -16.15 7.52 -4.61
CA SER A 159 -16.51 8.90 -4.27
C SER A 159 -15.39 9.92 -4.48
N ASP A 160 -14.12 9.52 -4.38
CA ASP A 160 -12.99 10.47 -4.39
C ASP A 160 -12.63 10.90 -5.81
N VAL A 161 -12.93 10.04 -6.80
CA VAL A 161 -12.87 10.37 -8.24
C VAL A 161 -13.91 11.44 -8.61
N ALA A 162 -15.07 11.43 -7.95
CA ALA A 162 -16.12 12.43 -8.14
C ALA A 162 -15.83 13.75 -7.39
N ARG A 163 -15.23 13.69 -6.19
CA ARG A 163 -14.93 14.88 -5.36
C ARG A 163 -13.70 15.67 -5.80
N ARG A 164 -12.69 15.05 -6.41
CA ARG A 164 -11.51 15.78 -6.92
C ARG A 164 -11.81 16.74 -8.08
N ARG A 165 -13.02 16.70 -8.66
CA ARG A 165 -13.53 17.75 -9.57
C ARG A 165 -14.06 19.00 -8.84
N ALA A 166 -14.32 18.93 -7.54
CA ALA A 166 -15.14 19.93 -6.86
C ALA A 166 -14.35 21.01 -6.09
N THR A 167 -13.02 21.00 -6.09
CA THR A 167 -12.25 22.11 -5.50
C THR A 167 -10.91 22.28 -6.22
N LEU A 168 -10.96 22.73 -7.46
CA LEU A 168 -9.84 23.43 -8.07
C LEU A 168 -10.15 24.92 -7.94
N THR A 169 -9.31 25.66 -7.22
CA THR A 169 -9.42 27.11 -7.12
C THR A 169 -9.26 27.74 -8.52
N PRO A 170 -9.96 28.85 -8.82
CA PRO A 170 -10.09 29.40 -10.19
C PRO A 170 -8.76 29.61 -10.93
N HIS A 171 -7.66 29.89 -10.23
CA HIS A 171 -6.35 30.12 -10.85
C HIS A 171 -5.68 28.88 -11.44
N VAL A 172 -6.16 27.66 -11.18
CA VAL A 172 -5.67 26.45 -11.90
C VAL A 172 -6.45 26.24 -13.21
N VAL A 173 -7.66 26.80 -13.32
CA VAL A 173 -8.52 26.60 -14.50
C VAL A 173 -7.91 27.27 -15.74
N ASP A 174 -7.26 28.42 -15.57
CA ASP A 174 -6.58 29.14 -16.66
C ASP A 174 -5.33 28.39 -17.18
N GLU A 175 -4.64 27.61 -16.33
CA GLU A 175 -3.57 26.72 -16.80
C GLU A 175 -4.12 25.46 -17.49
N VAL A 176 -5.32 25.00 -17.13
CA VAL A 176 -5.96 23.81 -17.72
C VAL A 176 -6.54 24.07 -19.12
N GLU A 177 -6.85 25.31 -19.48
CA GLU A 177 -7.20 25.62 -20.89
C GLU A 177 -6.01 25.44 -21.85
N SER A 178 -4.78 25.42 -21.33
CA SER A 178 -3.58 25.10 -22.10
C SER A 178 -3.24 23.60 -22.15
N PHE A 179 -4.05 22.72 -21.54
CA PHE A 179 -3.79 21.28 -21.52
C PHE A 179 -4.15 20.61 -22.87
N ASP A 180 -3.14 20.56 -23.73
CA ASP A 180 -3.12 19.75 -24.96
C ASP A 180 -3.38 18.26 -24.65
N LEU A 181 -4.57 17.78 -25.05
CA LEU A 181 -4.98 16.36 -24.98
C LEU A 181 -3.98 15.41 -25.68
N GLY A 182 -3.20 15.91 -26.64
CA GLY A 182 -2.11 15.16 -27.26
C GLY A 182 -1.01 14.80 -26.27
N LYS A 183 -0.59 15.74 -25.41
CA LYS A 183 0.43 15.50 -24.38
C LYS A 183 -0.03 14.47 -23.34
N TRP A 184 -1.28 14.51 -22.93
CA TRP A 184 -1.79 13.54 -21.94
C TRP A 184 -1.92 12.13 -22.53
N THR A 185 -2.33 12.03 -23.80
CA THR A 185 -2.33 10.76 -24.54
C THR A 185 -0.92 10.19 -24.63
N GLN A 186 0.08 11.05 -24.87
CA GLN A 186 1.49 10.66 -24.93
C GLN A 186 2.03 10.22 -23.55
N VAL A 187 1.71 10.94 -22.47
CA VAL A 187 2.10 10.57 -21.09
C VAL A 187 1.46 9.24 -20.66
N MET A 188 0.19 9.02 -21.00
CA MET A 188 -0.49 7.75 -20.74
C MET A 188 0.12 6.61 -21.56
N TYR A 189 0.51 6.89 -22.80
CA TYR A 189 1.22 5.95 -23.67
C TYR A 189 2.62 5.61 -23.11
N ASP A 190 3.38 6.59 -22.65
CA ASP A 190 4.71 6.40 -22.08
C ASP A 190 4.66 5.67 -20.72
N MET A 191 3.64 5.93 -19.91
CA MET A 191 3.38 5.20 -18.68
C MET A 191 2.99 3.75 -18.97
N LEU A 192 2.10 3.51 -19.93
CA LEU A 192 1.76 2.15 -20.37
C LEU A 192 2.97 1.43 -20.96
N ARG A 193 3.82 2.12 -21.73
CA ARG A 193 5.08 1.58 -22.28
C ARG A 193 6.07 1.20 -21.18
N SER A 194 6.21 2.04 -20.15
CA SER A 194 7.00 1.78 -18.95
C SER A 194 6.50 0.56 -18.16
N ILE A 195 5.19 0.34 -18.14
CA ILE A 195 4.56 -0.83 -17.52
C ILE A 195 4.70 -2.07 -18.41
N VAL A 196 4.59 -1.93 -19.74
CA VAL A 196 4.78 -2.98 -20.74
C VAL A 196 6.22 -3.49 -20.77
N ALA A 197 7.20 -2.66 -20.40
CA ALA A 197 8.59 -3.09 -20.19
C ALA A 197 8.78 -3.96 -18.93
N LYS A 198 7.86 -3.86 -17.96
CA LYS A 198 7.88 -4.58 -16.68
C LYS A 198 6.98 -5.82 -16.69
N LEU A 199 5.91 -5.79 -17.48
CA LEU A 199 5.22 -7.00 -17.93
C LEU A 199 6.15 -7.66 -18.96
N THR A 200 6.23 -8.98 -19.04
CA THR A 200 7.05 -9.72 -20.02
C THR A 200 6.49 -9.61 -21.46
N LEU A 201 6.07 -8.41 -21.84
CA LEU A 201 5.54 -8.01 -23.14
C LEU A 201 6.58 -7.28 -23.99
N ALA A 202 7.83 -7.17 -23.53
CA ALA A 202 8.94 -6.54 -24.25
C ALA A 202 9.18 -7.08 -25.69
N LYS A 203 8.57 -8.22 -26.04
CA LYS A 203 8.63 -8.81 -27.39
C LYS A 203 7.52 -8.35 -28.34
N TYR A 204 6.52 -7.59 -27.87
CA TYR A 204 5.35 -7.20 -28.65
C TYR A 204 5.41 -5.70 -29.02
N SER A 205 5.22 -5.39 -30.29
CA SER A 205 5.10 -4.03 -30.83
C SER A 205 3.67 -3.73 -31.24
N LEU A 206 3.20 -2.50 -30.99
CA LEU A 206 1.91 -2.02 -31.47
C LEU A 206 1.97 -1.84 -33.00
N VAL A 207 1.07 -2.50 -33.73
CA VAL A 207 1.02 -2.44 -35.19
C VAL A 207 -0.14 -1.58 -35.67
N SER A 208 -1.30 -1.70 -35.03
CA SER A 208 -2.46 -0.86 -35.35
C SER A 208 -3.37 -0.68 -34.14
N SER A 209 -4.17 0.38 -34.18
CA SER A 209 -5.25 0.63 -33.23
C SER A 209 -6.50 1.04 -33.98
N GLU A 210 -7.61 0.37 -33.70
CA GLU A 210 -8.90 0.67 -34.30
C GLU A 210 -9.92 1.01 -33.22
N VAL A 211 -10.74 2.02 -33.52
CA VAL A 211 -11.87 2.40 -32.68
C VAL A 211 -13.08 1.65 -33.22
N ILE A 212 -13.58 0.68 -32.46
CA ILE A 212 -14.74 -0.11 -32.88
C ILE A 212 -16.02 0.69 -32.61
N ASP A 213 -16.07 1.40 -31.49
CA ASP A 213 -17.12 2.36 -31.16
C ASP A 213 -16.58 3.46 -30.21
N MET A 214 -17.42 4.44 -29.86
CA MET A 214 -17.06 5.55 -28.96
C MET A 214 -16.57 5.09 -27.57
N ALA A 215 -16.86 3.84 -27.19
CA ALA A 215 -16.62 3.27 -25.87
C ALA A 215 -15.68 2.05 -25.91
N THR A 216 -15.06 1.70 -27.03
CA THR A 216 -14.24 0.49 -27.16
C THR A 216 -13.14 0.67 -28.19
N LYS A 217 -11.89 0.46 -27.77
CA LYS A 217 -10.69 0.50 -28.61
C LYS A 217 -10.00 -0.86 -28.63
N THR A 218 -9.58 -1.27 -29.81
CA THR A 218 -8.83 -2.51 -30.01
C THR A 218 -7.42 -2.19 -30.45
N PHE A 219 -6.45 -2.84 -29.83
CA PHE A 219 -5.03 -2.71 -30.16
C PHE A 219 -4.51 -4.03 -30.71
N ALA A 220 -3.92 -4.00 -31.90
CA ALA A 220 -3.22 -5.14 -32.47
C ALA A 220 -1.74 -5.07 -32.09
N LEU A 221 -1.30 -6.07 -31.33
CA LEU A 221 0.07 -6.20 -30.83
C LEU A 221 0.72 -7.39 -31.53
N VAL A 222 1.90 -7.21 -32.11
CA VAL A 222 2.59 -8.28 -32.85
C VAL A 222 3.93 -8.56 -32.23
N THR A 223 4.28 -9.84 -32.10
CA THR A 223 5.63 -10.27 -31.76
C THR A 223 6.22 -11.14 -32.86
N SER A 224 7.46 -10.84 -33.24
CA SER A 224 8.30 -11.74 -34.05
C SER A 224 8.89 -12.80 -33.12
N THR A 225 8.46 -14.05 -33.28
CA THR A 225 9.07 -15.19 -32.60
C THR A 225 9.84 -16.02 -33.62
N GLY A 226 11.02 -15.58 -34.03
CA GLY A 226 12.05 -16.38 -34.73
C GLY A 226 11.62 -17.05 -36.06
N THR A 227 12.28 -16.63 -37.14
CA THR A 227 12.27 -17.12 -38.54
C THR A 227 10.97 -17.50 -39.26
N GLU A 228 9.94 -18.08 -38.66
CA GLU A 228 8.71 -18.49 -39.40
C GLU A 228 7.42 -18.48 -38.56
N SER A 229 7.34 -17.72 -37.46
CA SER A 229 6.04 -17.56 -36.79
C SER A 229 5.83 -16.18 -36.21
N THR A 230 4.72 -15.56 -36.60
CA THR A 230 4.26 -14.26 -36.11
C THR A 230 3.06 -14.47 -35.22
N ARG A 231 3.14 -14.01 -33.97
CA ARG A 231 1.99 -14.03 -33.05
C ARG A 231 1.37 -12.66 -33.01
N VAL A 232 0.08 -12.60 -33.35
CA VAL A 232 -0.73 -11.39 -33.28
C VAL A 232 -1.68 -11.52 -32.09
N CYS A 233 -1.59 -10.59 -31.16
CA CYS A 233 -2.49 -10.51 -30.02
C CYS A 233 -3.36 -9.26 -30.13
N TYR A 234 -4.66 -9.45 -30.08
CA TYR A 234 -5.66 -8.39 -30.06
C TYR A 234 -6.05 -8.11 -28.62
N LEU A 235 -5.77 -6.89 -28.18
CA LEU A 235 -6.13 -6.37 -26.88
C LEU A 235 -7.37 -5.49 -27.02
N HIS A 236 -8.50 -5.94 -26.47
CA HIS A 236 -9.73 -5.17 -26.47
C HIS A 236 -9.85 -4.39 -25.16
N VAL A 237 -10.06 -3.08 -25.28
CA VAL A 237 -10.17 -2.16 -24.14
C VAL A 237 -11.48 -1.40 -24.26
N SER A 238 -12.36 -1.57 -23.28
CA SER A 238 -13.59 -0.77 -23.17
C SER A 238 -13.29 0.49 -22.39
N VAL A 239 -13.65 1.61 -23.01
CA VAL A 239 -13.60 2.97 -22.50
C VAL A 239 -15.02 3.41 -22.12
N ASP A 240 -15.41 3.28 -20.86
CA ASP A 240 -16.66 3.86 -20.40
C ASP A 240 -16.47 5.38 -20.25
N SER A 241 -16.99 6.16 -21.19
CA SER A 241 -16.82 7.62 -21.23
C SER A 241 -17.62 8.35 -20.14
N ALA A 242 -18.75 7.78 -19.71
CA ALA A 242 -19.56 8.29 -18.62
C ALA A 242 -18.88 8.09 -17.25
N LYS A 243 -18.15 6.97 -17.10
CA LYS A 243 -17.38 6.65 -15.88
C LYS A 243 -15.88 6.95 -16.01
N ARG A 244 -15.42 7.42 -17.17
CA ARG A 244 -14.03 7.66 -17.58
C ARG A 244 -13.06 6.55 -17.13
N ARG A 245 -13.37 5.29 -17.46
CA ARG A 245 -12.57 4.09 -17.15
C ARG A 245 -12.13 3.38 -18.43
N CYS A 246 -10.92 2.82 -18.43
CA CYS A 246 -10.46 1.87 -19.45
C CYS A 246 -10.30 0.48 -18.82
N ASN A 247 -11.08 -0.50 -19.25
CA ASN A 247 -11.01 -1.88 -18.79
C ASN A 247 -10.48 -2.77 -19.91
N VAL A 248 -9.48 -3.60 -19.63
CA VAL A 248 -9.10 -4.68 -20.56
C VAL A 248 -10.22 -5.70 -20.54
N VAL A 249 -10.93 -5.82 -21.65
CA VAL A 249 -12.08 -6.70 -21.80
C VAL A 249 -11.62 -8.11 -22.16
N SER A 250 -10.67 -8.21 -23.08
CA SER A 250 -10.13 -9.50 -23.52
C SER A 250 -8.77 -9.33 -24.20
N LEU A 251 -8.00 -10.43 -24.18
CA LEU A 251 -6.74 -10.58 -24.91
C LEU A 251 -6.84 -11.89 -25.72
N LEU A 252 -6.88 -11.77 -27.04
CA LEU A 252 -6.94 -12.91 -27.96
C LEU A 252 -5.63 -12.99 -28.73
N CYS A 253 -4.91 -14.10 -28.60
CA CYS A 253 -3.65 -14.30 -29.30
C CYS A 253 -3.79 -15.39 -30.35
N GLU A 254 -3.62 -15.01 -31.61
CA GLU A 254 -3.62 -15.90 -32.77
C GLU A 254 -2.17 -16.14 -33.23
N LYS A 255 -1.86 -17.40 -33.54
CA LYS A 255 -0.60 -17.79 -34.18
C LYS A 255 -0.82 -17.79 -35.68
N TYR A 256 -0.06 -16.98 -36.41
CA TYR A 256 0.05 -17.05 -37.86
C TYR A 256 1.42 -17.68 -38.19
N TYR A 257 1.39 -18.75 -38.99
CA TYR A 257 2.57 -19.38 -39.59
C TYR A 257 2.93 -18.61 -40.86
#